data_AF-A0A9X8DUT6-F1
#
_entry.id   AF-A0A9X8DUT6-F1
#
_cell.length_a   1.000
_cell.length_b   1.000
_cell.length_c   1.000
_cell.angle_alpha   90.00
_cell.angle_beta   90.00
_cell.angle_gamma   90.00
#
_symmetry.space_group_name_H-M   'P 1'
#
loop_
_entity.id
_entity.type
_entity.pdbx_description
1 polymer ?
#
loop_
_entity_poly.entity_id
_entity_poly.type
_entity_poly.pdbx_seq_one_letter_code
_entity_poly.pdbx_strand_id
1 'polypeptide(L)'
;VLQAIQKKENVFFTGRAGTGKSFLLGHIRRAMPKQGLFLTATTGIAAFNINGMTLHHFAGLPQVDTFDVTMLMAAVQRNRQALIR
;
A
#
# COMPACT_ATOMS: atom_id res chain seq x y z
N VAL A 1 -10.57 4.15 15.20
CA VAL A 1 -10.03 3.81 13.85
C VAL A 1 -11.12 3.83 12.79
N LEU A 2 -12.06 2.88 12.74
CA LEU A 2 -13.07 2.83 11.66
C LEU A 2 -13.87 4.13 11.48
N GLN A 3 -14.31 4.76 12.57
CA GLN A 3 -15.01 6.05 12.52
C GLN A 3 -14.16 7.17 11.91
N ALA A 4 -12.88 7.27 12.28
CA ALA A 4 -11.95 8.26 11.71
C ALA A 4 -11.72 8.02 10.21
N ILE A 5 -11.59 6.76 9.79
CA ILE A 5 -11.48 6.40 8.38
C ILE A 5 -12.77 6.75 7.61
N GLN A 6 -13.96 6.53 8.19
CA GLN A 6 -15.23 6.94 7.57
C GLN A 6 -15.33 8.46 7.40
N LYS A 7 -14.74 9.23 8.33
CA LYS A 7 -14.59 10.69 8.22
C LYS A 7 -13.51 11.14 7.23
N LYS A 8 -12.86 10.20 6.53
CA LYS A 8 -11.75 10.43 5.59
C LYS A 8 -10.51 11.08 6.24
N GLU A 9 -10.29 10.81 7.52
CA GLU A 9 -9.10 11.26 8.23
C GLU A 9 -7.89 10.33 7.95
N ASN A 10 -6.69 10.89 7.98
CA ASN A 10 -5.46 10.11 7.92
C ASN A 10 -5.23 9.41 9.28
N VAL A 11 -5.21 8.08 9.29
CA VAL A 11 -5.11 7.29 10.52
C VAL A 11 -3.88 6.42 10.51
N PHE A 12 -2.98 6.65 11.47
CA PHE A 12 -1.97 5.68 11.86
C PHE A 12 -2.47 4.86 13.04
N PHE A 13 -2.50 3.53 12.92
CA PHE A 13 -2.85 2.64 14.02
C PHE A 13 -1.78 1.56 14.15
N THR A 14 -1.45 1.26 15.41
CA THR A 14 -0.42 0.27 15.76
C THR A 14 -0.91 -0.60 16.92
N GLY A 15 -0.15 -1.63 17.25
CA GLY A 15 -0.46 -2.57 18.33
C GLY A 15 0.50 -3.76 18.33
N ARG A 16 0.55 -4.49 19.45
CA ARG A 16 1.40 -5.68 19.62
C ARG A 16 1.10 -6.76 18.58
N ALA A 17 2.00 -7.74 18.44
CA ALA A 17 1.74 -8.91 17.62
C ALA A 17 0.44 -9.62 18.08
N GLY A 18 -0.33 -10.16 17.15
CA GLY A 18 -1.58 -10.89 17.45
C GLY A 18 -2.81 -10.03 17.77
N THR A 19 -2.73 -8.69 17.82
CA THR A 19 -3.89 -7.83 18.16
C THR A 19 -4.90 -7.61 17.03
N GLY A 20 -4.91 -8.46 16.00
CA GLY A 20 -5.89 -8.38 14.92
C GLY A 20 -5.72 -7.21 13.93
N LYS A 21 -4.53 -6.61 13.78
CA LYS A 21 -4.29 -5.50 12.84
C LYS A 21 -4.66 -5.85 11.39
N SER A 22 -4.23 -7.01 10.89
CA SER A 22 -4.58 -7.47 9.54
C SER A 22 -6.07 -7.80 9.40
N PHE A 23 -6.69 -8.29 10.47
CA PHE A 23 -8.13 -8.52 10.51
C PHE A 23 -8.93 -7.20 10.38
N LEU A 24 -8.48 -6.14 11.06
CA LEU A 24 -9.05 -4.81 10.93
C LEU A 24 -8.86 -4.25 9.51
N LEU A 25 -7.68 -4.42 8.89
CA LEU A 25 -7.46 -4.04 7.48
C LEU A 25 -8.44 -4.75 6.54
N GLY A 26 -8.72 -6.04 6.77
CA GLY A 26 -9.71 -6.79 6.00
C GLY A 26 -11.15 -6.26 6.18
N HIS A 27 -11.48 -5.71 7.34
CA HIS A 27 -12.76 -5.03 7.56
C HIS A 27 -12.82 -3.69 6.83
N ILE A 28 -11.77 -2.89 6.90
CA ILE A 28 -11.67 -1.61 6.18
C ILE A 28 -11.83 -1.83 4.68
N ARG A 29 -11.12 -2.82 4.11
CA ARG A 29 -11.23 -3.20 2.70
C ARG A 29 -12.67 -3.52 2.27
N ARG A 30 -13.44 -4.21 3.12
CA ARG A 30 -14.82 -4.60 2.82
C ARG A 30 -15.80 -3.44 2.97
N ALA A 31 -15.52 -2.50 3.87
CA ALA A 31 -16.37 -1.35 4.13
C ALA A 31 -16.17 -0.20 3.13
N MET A 32 -15.03 -0.15 2.44
CA MET A 32 -14.69 0.93 1.52
C MET A 32 -14.96 0.59 0.05
N PRO A 33 -15.25 1.60 -0.80
CA PRO A 33 -15.29 1.42 -2.25
C PRO A 33 -13.96 0.84 -2.74
N LYS A 34 -14.03 -0.13 -3.66
CA LYS A 34 -12.82 -0.73 -4.26
C LYS A 34 -12.08 0.23 -5.18
N GLN A 35 -12.80 1.16 -5.81
CA GLN A 35 -12.22 2.13 -6.73
C GLN A 35 -11.38 3.15 -5.94
N GLY A 36 -10.11 3.30 -6.33
CA GLY A 36 -9.15 4.17 -5.63
C GLY A 36 -8.62 3.61 -4.30
N LEU A 37 -8.96 2.37 -3.94
CA LEU A 37 -8.43 1.70 -2.75
C LEU A 37 -7.28 0.76 -3.12
N PHE A 38 -6.08 1.07 -2.61
CA PHE A 38 -4.89 0.25 -2.80
C PHE A 38 -4.38 -0.27 -1.46
N LEU A 39 -4.19 -1.58 -1.38
CA LEU A 39 -3.60 -2.23 -0.21
C LEU A 39 -2.13 -2.46 -0.46
N THR A 40 -1.30 -1.88 0.41
CA THR A 40 0.16 -1.94 0.29
C THR A 40 0.81 -2.43 1.59
N ALA A 41 1.97 -3.06 1.44
CA ALA A 41 2.83 -3.44 2.56
C ALA A 41 4.31 -3.28 2.20
N THR A 42 5.19 -3.41 3.18
CA THR A 42 6.65 -3.25 2.99
C THR A 42 7.31 -4.48 2.37
N THR A 43 6.81 -5.69 2.67
CA THR A 43 7.38 -6.97 2.20
C THR A 43 6.38 -7.76 1.38
N GLY A 44 6.89 -8.66 0.51
CA GLY A 44 6.04 -9.50 -0.34
C GLY A 44 5.09 -10.41 0.46
N ILE A 45 5.59 -11.04 1.53
CA ILE A 45 4.77 -11.91 2.39
C ILE A 45 3.66 -11.10 3.10
N ALA A 46 3.97 -9.89 3.60
CA ALA A 46 2.96 -9.04 4.24
C ALA A 46 1.91 -8.55 3.24
N ALA A 47 2.34 -8.17 2.03
CA ALA A 47 1.45 -7.74 0.95
C ALA A 47 0.51 -8.88 0.52
N PHE A 48 1.06 -10.09 0.40
CA PHE A 48 0.30 -11.29 0.10
C PHE A 48 -0.80 -11.55 1.15
N ASN A 49 -0.47 -11.44 2.44
CA ASN A 49 -1.42 -11.66 3.53
C ASN A 49 -2.62 -10.70 3.54
N ILE A 50 -2.47 -9.50 2.97
CA ILE A 50 -3.56 -8.52 2.85
C ILE A 50 -4.20 -8.52 1.45
N ASN A 51 -3.81 -9.45 0.57
CA ASN A 51 -4.20 -9.50 -0.84
C ASN A 51 -3.96 -8.15 -1.54
N GLY A 52 -2.75 -7.62 -1.36
CA GLY A 52 -2.28 -6.36 -1.92
C GLY A 52 -0.93 -6.51 -2.62
N MET A 53 -0.17 -5.43 -2.69
CA MET A 53 1.16 -5.41 -3.31
C MET A 53 2.18 -4.70 -2.41
N THR A 54 3.47 -4.79 -2.74
CA THR A 54 4.47 -4.01 -2.01
C THR A 54 4.36 -2.53 -2.37
N LEU A 55 4.78 -1.64 -1.46
CA LEU A 55 4.78 -0.20 -1.73
C LEU A 55 5.65 0.16 -2.94
N HIS A 56 6.80 -0.52 -3.10
CA HIS A 56 7.68 -0.35 -4.25
C HIS A 56 7.01 -0.77 -5.56
N HIS A 57 6.30 -1.91 -5.58
CA HIS A 57 5.54 -2.33 -6.76
C HIS A 57 4.38 -1.36 -7.08
N PHE A 58 3.70 -0.87 -6.05
CA PHE A 58 2.65 0.12 -6.20
C PHE A 58 3.17 1.40 -6.87
N ALA A 59 4.30 1.92 -6.38
CA ALA A 59 4.95 3.12 -6.88
C ALA A 59 5.75 2.92 -8.19
N GLY A 60 5.85 1.68 -8.70
CA GLY A 60 6.63 1.38 -9.90
C GLY A 60 8.14 1.51 -9.72
N LEU A 61 8.62 1.39 -8.48
CA LEU A 61 10.03 1.51 -8.14
C LEU A 61 10.78 0.20 -8.44
N PRO A 62 11.92 0.26 -9.14
CA PRO A 62 12.79 -0.89 -9.34
C PRO A 62 13.51 -1.26 -8.05
N GLN A 63 13.83 -2.54 -7.90
CA GLN A 63 14.63 -3.04 -6.78
C GLN A 63 16.11 -2.93 -7.14
N VAL A 64 16.71 -1.78 -6.83
CA VAL A 64 18.12 -1.44 -7.12
C VAL A 64 18.80 -0.89 -5.88
N ASP A 65 20.08 -1.20 -5.71
CA ASP A 65 20.86 -0.84 -4.51
C ASP A 65 21.40 0.60 -4.55
N THR A 66 21.47 1.20 -5.74
CA THR A 66 21.93 2.59 -5.96
C THR A 66 20.86 3.42 -6.65
N PHE A 67 20.53 4.56 -6.04
CA PHE A 67 19.50 5.47 -6.52
C PHE A 67 20.14 6.71 -7.15
N ASP A 68 20.16 6.76 -8.49
CA ASP A 68 20.13 8.04 -9.19
C ASP A 68 18.65 8.42 -9.38
N VAL A 69 18.29 9.60 -8.91
CA VAL A 69 16.93 10.16 -9.03
C VAL A 69 16.48 10.16 -10.50
N THR A 70 17.40 10.43 -11.43
CA THR A 70 17.11 10.47 -12.87
C THR A 70 16.69 9.10 -13.38
N MET A 71 17.42 8.04 -13.02
CA MET A 71 17.09 6.67 -13.39
C MET A 71 15.78 6.20 -12.73
N LEU A 72 15.54 6.62 -11.49
CA LEU A 72 14.32 6.28 -10.76
C LEU A 72 13.09 6.89 -11.46
N MET A 73 13.16 8.17 -11.81
CA MET A 73 12.10 8.84 -12.55
C MET A 73 11.85 8.17 -13.90
N ALA A 74 12.89 7.82 -14.63
CA ALA A 74 12.76 7.08 -15.89
C ALA A 74 12.15 5.68 -15.69
N ALA A 75 12.43 5.00 -14.58
CA ALA A 75 11.83 3.71 -14.26
C ALA A 75 10.32 3.84 -13.94
N VAL A 76 9.94 4.80 -13.11
CA VAL A 76 8.53 5.06 -12.77
C VAL A 76 7.74 5.49 -14.00
N GLN A 77 8.30 6.38 -14.85
CA GLN A 77 7.65 6.85 -16.08
C GLN A 77 7.40 5.71 -17.09
N ARG A 78 8.26 4.70 -17.13
CA ARG A 78 8.05 3.51 -17.98
C ARG A 78 6.91 2.62 -17.48
N ASN A 79 6.57 2.68 -16.19
CA ASN A 79 5.48 1.91 -15.60
C ASN A 79 4.14 2.64 -15.73
N ARG A 80 3.47 2.49 -16.88
CA ARG A 80 2.16 3.12 -17.11
C ARG A 80 1.11 2.77 -16.05
N GLN A 81 1.14 1.57 -15.48
CA GLN A 81 0.19 1.21 -14.43
C GLN A 81 0.41 2.02 -13.16
N ALA A 82 1.66 2.29 -12.78
CA ALA A 82 1.96 3.13 -11.61
C ALA A 82 1.50 4.59 -11.81
N LEU A 83 1.46 5.08 -13.05
CA LEU A 83 1.01 6.45 -13.38
C LEU A 83 -0.52 6.63 -13.41
N ILE A 84 -1.26 5.54 -13.64
CA ILE A 84 -2.72 5.58 -13.88
C ILE A 84 -3.52 5.19 -12.62
N ARG A 85 -2.86 4.65 -11.59
CA ARG A 85 -3.48 4.26 -10.31
C ARG A 85 -3.85 5.47 -9.47
#